data_AF-A0A2R6C3V5-F1
#
_entry.id   AF-A0A2R6C3V5-F1
#
_cell.length_a   1.000
_cell.length_b   1.000
_cell.length_c   1.000
_cell.angle_alpha   90.00
_cell.angle_beta   90.00
_cell.angle_gamma   90.00
#
_symmetry.space_group_name_H-M   'P 1'
#
loop_
_entity.id
_entity.type
_entity.pdbx_description
1 polymer ?
#
loop_
_entity_poly.entity_id
_entity_poly.type
_entity_poly.pdbx_seq_one_letter_code
_entity_poly.pdbx_strand_id
1 'polypeptide(L)'
;MTKELLEVLNACVKAFPEIRDAPIRIGYKKLKQGTLAQTRMKKVHEKGRAFWIPVIEVSCELRSLQEPQKTQLLKYVVAHELVHISRGHIMVKRSKGHEADFEREVSERLSRLR
;
A
#
# COMPACT_ATOMS: atom_id res chain seq x y z
N MET A 1 -2.93 4.63 15.07
CA MET A 1 -2.54 4.70 13.65
C MET A 1 -1.74 5.99 13.48
N THR A 2 -0.56 5.96 12.85
CA THR A 2 0.27 7.17 12.67
C THR A 2 -0.35 8.09 11.62
N LYS A 3 -0.62 9.35 11.97
CA LYS A 3 -1.27 10.37 11.13
C LYS A 3 -0.65 10.46 9.72
N GLU A 4 0.68 10.46 9.65
CA GLU A 4 1.46 10.45 8.40
C GLU A 4 1.07 9.34 7.41
N LEU A 5 1.01 8.07 7.87
CA LEU A 5 0.67 6.95 6.98
C LEU A 5 -0.76 7.08 6.43
N LEU A 6 -1.67 7.62 7.24
CA LEU A 6 -3.05 7.86 6.81
C LEU A 6 -3.11 8.98 5.77
N GLU A 7 -2.32 10.05 5.94
CA GLU A 7 -2.20 11.12 4.95
C GLU A 7 -1.62 10.61 3.63
N VAL A 8 -0.56 9.79 3.67
CA VAL A 8 0.02 9.15 2.48
C VAL A 8 -0.99 8.23 1.81
N LEU A 9 -1.67 7.36 2.56
CA LEU A 9 -2.69 6.47 2.01
C LEU A 9 -3.80 7.27 1.33
N ASN A 10 -4.35 8.27 2.00
CA ASN A 10 -5.42 9.10 1.46
C ASN A 10 -5.00 9.87 0.20
N ALA A 11 -3.75 10.31 0.13
CA ALA A 11 -3.20 10.91 -1.08
C ALA A 11 -3.12 9.87 -2.21
N CYS A 12 -2.52 8.71 -1.95
CA CYS A 12 -2.32 7.65 -2.93
C CYS A 12 -3.65 7.09 -3.47
N VAL A 13 -4.64 6.82 -2.61
CA VAL A 13 -5.95 6.24 -3.00
C VAL A 13 -6.69 7.10 -4.02
N LYS A 14 -6.47 8.43 -4.05
CA LYS A 14 -7.06 9.31 -5.08
C LYS A 14 -6.64 8.92 -6.50
N ALA A 15 -5.47 8.30 -6.68
CA ALA A 15 -5.02 7.79 -7.98
C ALA A 15 -5.67 6.47 -8.39
N PHE A 16 -6.47 5.84 -7.51
CA PHE A 16 -7.11 4.53 -7.69
C PHE A 16 -8.64 4.62 -7.51
N PRO A 17 -9.36 5.22 -8.47
CA PRO A 17 -10.82 5.37 -8.39
C PRO A 17 -11.55 4.03 -8.18
N GLU A 18 -11.00 2.93 -8.70
CA GLU A 18 -11.57 1.59 -8.62
C GLU A 18 -11.62 0.99 -7.20
N ILE A 19 -10.79 1.50 -6.28
CA ILE A 19 -10.72 1.03 -4.88
C ILE A 19 -10.88 2.18 -3.88
N ARG A 20 -11.46 3.30 -4.31
CA ARG A 20 -11.60 4.52 -3.51
C ARG A 20 -12.35 4.30 -2.19
N ASP A 21 -13.42 3.51 -2.26
CA ASP A 21 -14.29 3.22 -1.12
C ASP A 21 -13.92 1.89 -0.43
N ALA A 22 -12.82 1.26 -0.85
CA ALA A 22 -12.35 0.04 -0.23
C ALA A 22 -11.86 0.35 1.20
N PRO A 23 -12.24 -0.47 2.21
CA PRO A 23 -11.88 -0.24 3.62
C PRO A 23 -10.42 -0.64 3.92
N ILE A 24 -9.46 -0.02 3.22
CA ILE A 24 -8.03 -0.30 3.33
C ILE A 24 -7.48 0.30 4.63
N ARG A 25 -6.74 -0.49 5.41
CA ARG A 25 -5.99 0.00 6.57
C ARG A 25 -4.50 0.02 6.28
N ILE A 26 -3.78 0.88 6.98
CA ILE A 26 -2.33 1.00 6.87
C ILE A 26 -1.67 1.10 8.24
N GLY A 27 -0.47 0.55 8.40
CA GLY A 27 0.29 0.69 9.63
C GLY A 27 1.73 0.23 9.51
N TYR A 28 2.55 0.67 10.45
CA TYR A 28 3.92 0.19 10.56
C TYR A 28 3.99 -1.20 11.20
N LYS A 29 4.90 -2.04 10.70
CA LYS A 29 5.15 -3.38 11.21
C LYS A 29 6.64 -3.73 11.09
N LYS A 30 7.14 -4.56 12.00
CA LYS A 30 8.43 -5.23 11.82
C LYS A 30 8.27 -6.28 10.72
N LEU A 31 8.85 -6.02 9.54
CA LEU A 31 8.83 -6.92 8.39
C LEU A 31 10.15 -7.69 8.29
N LYS A 32 10.21 -8.68 7.40
CA LYS A 32 11.46 -9.36 7.07
C LYS A 32 12.44 -8.34 6.48
N GLN A 33 13.72 -8.47 6.82
CA GLN A 33 14.78 -7.62 6.29
C GLN A 33 14.70 -7.52 4.75
N GLY A 34 14.81 -6.29 4.23
CA GLY A 34 14.68 -6.00 2.80
C GLY A 34 13.24 -5.87 2.27
N THR A 35 12.22 -6.09 3.11
CA THR A 35 10.81 -5.87 2.74
C THR A 35 10.36 -4.48 3.17
N LEU A 36 10.08 -3.60 2.21
CA LEU A 36 9.66 -2.22 2.52
C LEU A 36 8.17 -2.11 2.88
N ALA A 37 7.33 -2.91 2.24
CA ALA A 37 5.92 -3.03 2.55
C ALA A 37 5.39 -4.41 2.13
N GLN A 38 4.23 -4.79 2.66
CA GLN A 38 3.44 -5.93 2.20
C GLN A 38 1.95 -5.65 2.45
N THR A 39 1.09 -6.23 1.63
CA THR A 39 -0.36 -6.24 1.86
C THR A 39 -0.81 -7.60 2.37
N ARG A 40 -1.73 -7.60 3.35
CA ARG A 40 -2.38 -8.82 3.84
C ARG A 40 -3.87 -8.62 3.98
N MET A 41 -4.64 -9.68 3.75
CA MET A 41 -6.05 -9.71 4.14
C MET A 41 -6.16 -9.99 5.65
N LYS A 42 -6.90 -9.15 6.37
CA LYS A 42 -7.21 -9.38 7.79
C LYS A 42 -8.71 -9.44 8.01
N LYS A 43 -9.13 -10.44 8.77
CA LYS A 43 -10.51 -10.58 9.25
C LYS A 43 -10.74 -9.54 10.35
N VAL A 44 -11.72 -8.68 10.15
CA VAL A 44 -12.18 -7.69 11.13
C VAL A 44 -13.63 -7.99 11.50
N HIS A 45 -13.98 -7.70 12.74
CA HIS A 45 -15.34 -7.83 13.24
C HIS A 45 -15.87 -6.42 13.55
N GLU A 46 -16.95 -6.03 12.90
CA GLU A 46 -17.61 -4.75 13.15
C GLU A 46 -19.12 -4.97 13.15
N LYS A 47 -19.81 -4.42 14.16
CA LYS A 47 -21.28 -4.52 14.32
C LYS A 47 -21.81 -5.96 14.21
N GLY A 48 -21.09 -6.91 14.81
CA GLY A 48 -21.45 -8.33 14.81
C GLY A 48 -21.23 -9.08 13.49
N ARG A 49 -20.64 -8.44 12.48
CA ARG A 49 -20.30 -9.08 11.20
C ARG A 49 -18.80 -9.19 11.01
N ALA A 50 -18.36 -10.29 10.42
CA ALA A 50 -16.97 -10.50 10.05
C ALA A 50 -16.76 -10.22 8.56
N PHE A 51 -15.76 -9.40 8.22
CA PHE A 51 -15.37 -9.14 6.85
C PHE A 51 -13.85 -9.10 6.73
N TRP A 52 -13.35 -9.37 5.53
CA TRP A 52 -11.92 -9.33 5.24
C TRP A 52 -11.58 -8.00 4.60
N ILE A 53 -10.57 -7.33 5.14
CA ILE A 53 -10.08 -6.06 4.59
C ILE A 53 -8.60 -6.16 4.24
N PRO A 54 -8.15 -5.46 3.19
CA PRO A 54 -6.73 -5.30 2.91
C PRO A 54 -6.08 -4.41 3.98
N VAL A 55 -4.90 -4.82 4.44
CA VAL A 55 -4.07 -4.07 5.37
C VAL A 55 -2.67 -3.96 4.79
N ILE A 56 -2.25 -2.72 4.51
CA ILE A 56 -0.91 -2.37 4.08
C ILE A 56 -0.02 -2.27 5.32
N GLU A 57 0.99 -3.11 5.39
CA GLU A 57 2.00 -3.12 6.44
C GLU A 57 3.28 -2.51 5.89
N VAL A 58 3.69 -1.35 6.41
CA VAL A 58 4.92 -0.65 6.01
C VAL A 58 6.04 -0.98 7.00
N SER A 59 7.26 -1.23 6.54
CA SER A 59 8.39 -1.53 7.41
C SER A 59 8.69 -0.36 8.35
N CYS A 60 8.92 -0.68 9.63
CA CYS A 60 9.36 0.30 10.63
C CYS A 60 10.69 0.99 10.25
N GLU A 61 11.53 0.37 9.41
CA GLU A 61 12.78 0.96 8.92
C GLU A 61 12.55 2.27 8.14
N LEU A 62 11.37 2.44 7.53
CA LEU A 62 11.05 3.68 6.82
C LEU A 62 10.77 4.84 7.79
N ARG A 63 10.48 4.58 9.07
CA ARG A 63 10.28 5.67 10.07
C ARG A 63 11.54 6.46 10.35
N SER A 64 12.72 5.83 10.25
CA SER A 64 13.99 6.47 10.55
C SER A 64 14.56 7.29 9.39
N LEU A 65 13.91 7.26 8.22
CA LEU A 65 14.31 8.07 7.07
C LEU A 65 13.97 9.54 7.31
N GLN A 66 14.79 10.43 6.75
CA GLN A 66 14.59 11.88 6.81
C GLN A 66 13.76 12.38 5.63
N GLU A 67 13.13 13.55 5.79
CA GLU A 67 12.45 14.22 4.69
C GLU A 67 13.45 14.84 3.69
N PRO A 68 13.10 14.95 2.40
CA PRO A 68 11.84 14.53 1.77
C PRO A 68 11.83 13.04 1.33
N GLN A 69 12.96 12.36 1.47
CA GLN A 69 13.16 10.99 0.98
C GLN A 69 12.15 10.01 1.59
N LYS A 70 11.85 10.16 2.89
CA LYS A 70 10.84 9.36 3.57
C LYS A 70 9.47 9.48 2.90
N THR A 71 8.95 10.69 2.71
CA THR A 71 7.63 10.88 2.09
C THR A 71 7.57 10.33 0.67
N GLN A 72 8.61 10.52 -0.14
CA GLN A 72 8.67 9.99 -1.50
C GLN A 72 8.64 8.45 -1.51
N LEU A 73 9.46 7.83 -0.65
CA LEU A 73 9.51 6.37 -0.56
C LEU A 73 8.19 5.80 -0.01
N LEU A 74 7.58 6.47 0.98
CA LEU A 74 6.26 6.09 1.49
C LEU A 74 5.19 6.13 0.39
N LYS A 75 5.15 7.19 -0.42
CA LYS A 75 4.22 7.27 -1.55
C LYS A 75 4.45 6.14 -2.55
N TYR A 76 5.72 5.86 -2.89
CA TYR A 76 6.07 4.76 -3.79
C TYR A 76 5.58 3.40 -3.24
N VAL A 77 5.94 3.04 -2.00
CA VAL A 77 5.57 1.73 -1.45
C VAL A 77 4.07 1.59 -1.25
N VAL A 78 3.37 2.66 -0.86
CA VAL A 78 1.92 2.62 -0.71
C VAL A 78 1.23 2.51 -2.07
N ALA A 79 1.66 3.25 -3.10
CA ALA A 79 1.13 3.11 -4.44
C ALA A 79 1.37 1.71 -5.01
N HIS A 80 2.57 1.15 -4.80
CA HIS A 80 2.91 -0.22 -5.16
C HIS A 80 1.92 -1.23 -4.54
N GLU A 81 1.69 -1.15 -3.23
CA GLU A 81 0.72 -2.02 -2.55
C GLU A 81 -0.74 -1.80 -3.00
N LEU A 82 -1.12 -0.57 -3.37
CA LEU A 82 -2.45 -0.29 -3.93
C LEU A 82 -2.64 -0.89 -5.32
N VAL A 83 -1.60 -0.96 -6.16
CA VAL A 83 -1.67 -1.70 -7.44
C VAL A 83 -1.91 -3.20 -7.17
N HIS A 84 -1.24 -3.78 -6.16
CA HIS A 84 -1.52 -5.16 -5.75
C HIS A 84 -2.99 -5.35 -5.33
N ILE A 85 -3.56 -4.41 -4.58
CA ILE A 85 -4.97 -4.45 -4.16
C ILE A 85 -5.89 -4.31 -5.37
N SER A 86 -5.67 -3.32 -6.24
CA SER A 86 -6.48 -3.05 -7.43
C SER A 86 -6.52 -4.24 -8.40
N ARG A 87 -5.37 -4.88 -8.63
CA ARG A 87 -5.28 -6.09 -9.48
C ARG A 87 -5.79 -7.38 -8.79
N GLY A 88 -6.20 -7.32 -7.52
CA GLY A 88 -6.56 -8.51 -6.74
C GLY A 88 -5.37 -9.45 -6.47
N HIS A 89 -4.13 -8.98 -6.64
CA HIS A 89 -2.90 -9.75 -6.53
C HIS A 89 -2.36 -9.90 -5.10
N ILE A 90 -3.19 -9.67 -4.08
CA ILE A 90 -2.79 -9.63 -2.66
C ILE A 90 -2.12 -10.96 -2.20
N MET A 91 -2.34 -12.07 -2.91
CA MET A 91 -1.76 -13.39 -2.60
C MET A 91 -1.06 -14.08 -3.79
N VAL A 92 -0.89 -13.42 -4.93
CA VAL A 92 -0.39 -14.07 -6.15
C VAL A 92 1.14 -13.97 -6.22
N LYS A 93 1.81 -15.08 -6.55
CA LYS A 93 3.28 -15.09 -6.78
C LYS A 93 3.62 -14.27 -8.03
N ARG A 94 4.66 -13.45 -7.93
CA ARG A 94 5.15 -12.59 -9.03
C ARG A 94 5.68 -13.44 -10.19
N SER A 95 5.38 -13.04 -11.42
CA SER A 95 6.00 -13.57 -12.64
C SER A 95 6.77 -12.43 -13.32
N LYS A 96 7.88 -12.73 -14.02
CA LYS A 96 8.74 -11.68 -14.62
C LYS A 96 8.01 -10.80 -15.64
N GLY A 97 7.08 -11.38 -16.42
CA GLY A 97 6.24 -10.60 -17.35
C GLY A 97 5.26 -9.67 -16.62
N HIS A 98 4.80 -10.06 -15.42
CA HIS A 98 3.93 -9.20 -14.62
C HIS A 98 4.67 -8.00 -14.02
N GLU A 99 5.99 -8.07 -13.80
CA GLU A 99 6.74 -7.02 -13.09
C GLU A 99 6.91 -5.74 -13.91
N ALA A 100 7.17 -5.82 -15.22
CA ALA A 100 7.35 -4.64 -16.06
C ALA A 100 6.05 -3.83 -16.23
N ASP A 101 4.94 -4.52 -16.52
CA ASP A 101 3.61 -3.90 -16.59
C ASP A 101 3.14 -3.37 -15.23
N PHE A 102 3.63 -3.96 -14.14
CA PHE A 102 3.33 -3.52 -12.79
C PHE A 102 4.07 -2.23 -12.45
N GLU A 103 5.39 -2.16 -12.64
CA GLU A 103 6.16 -0.94 -12.37
C GLU A 103 5.73 0.23 -13.26
N ARG A 104 5.33 -0.04 -14.51
CA ARG A 104 4.72 0.97 -15.37
C ARG A 104 3.44 1.54 -14.73
N GLU A 105 2.53 0.68 -14.30
CA GLU A 105 1.29 1.14 -13.64
C GLU A 105 1.59 1.90 -12.34
N VAL A 106 2.53 1.44 -11.50
CA VAL A 106 2.93 2.17 -10.29
C VAL A 106 3.38 3.59 -10.65
N SER A 107 4.22 3.72 -11.68
CA SER A 107 4.72 5.02 -12.15
C SER A 107 3.61 5.93 -12.67
N GLU A 108 2.66 5.37 -13.44
CA GLU A 108 1.48 6.09 -13.93
C GLU A 108 0.55 6.55 -12.80
N ARG A 109 0.41 5.75 -11.73
CA ARG A 109 -0.41 6.14 -10.57
C ARG A 109 0.30 7.22 -9.75
N LEU A 110 1.61 7.12 -9.57
CA LEU A 110 2.41 8.12 -8.88
C LEU A 110 2.43 9.48 -9.58
N SER A 111 2.41 9.51 -10.92
CA SER A 111 2.38 10.77 -11.68
C SER A 111 1.09 11.57 -11.44
N ARG A 112 -0.02 10.90 -11.11
CA ARG A 112 -1.31 11.51 -10.73
C ARG A 112 -1.33 12.11 -9.31
N LEU A 113 -0.28 11.89 -8.52
CA LEU A 113 -0.12 12.43 -7.17
C LEU A 113 0.67 13.74 -7.12
N ARG A 114 1.12 14.23 -8.29
CA ARG A 114 1.89 15.46 -8.44
C ARG A 114 0.98 16.68 -8.51
#